data_AF-A0AAU2DJG9-F1
#
_entry.id   AF-A0AAU2DJG9-F1
#
_cell.length_a   1.000
_cell.length_b   1.000
_cell.length_c   1.000
_cell.angle_alpha   90.00
_cell.angle_beta   90.00
_cell.angle_gamma   90.00
#
_symmetry.space_group_name_H-M   'P 1'
#
loop_
_entity.id
_entity.type
_entity.pdbx_description
1 polymer ?
#
loop_
_entity_poly.entity_id
_entity_poly.type
_entity_poly.pdbx_seq_one_letter_code
_entity_poly.pdbx_strand_id
1 'polypeptide(L)'
;MATRSLARACASRVSAETQTEVHIGDRPLEQWRALGYGRRERVVCFYCWRGIDAQTGTKVPLLARGRIGGLVRPHFAHPAGTAPPGGHSRETVWHINAKHRLARWAATLPNVTRVRLEQWTEHRDRRADVHVVLDDGARLALEAQRELITDELWQARHRDYAAARVRDVWFMRPDTRIPHVLFAEGTPAWTLYHRDETAEARLGEPHKRGTQWWTKNLRLFGPHHPPCAGDPVVRERFPLADLGLDADGVTFPPAMTERLAEQAARVRRDADQARRQQEQAERWRHEAVTRPARPWKPTPLPPVRPMPRPAGGGPFCEVCHRPLAEPLVPYGRHIMC
;
A
#
# COMPACT_ATOMS: atom_id res chain seq x y z
N MET A 1 10.79 -29.30 41.97
CA MET A 1 11.29 -29.52 40.60
C MET A 1 11.95 -28.24 40.11
N ALA A 2 13.15 -28.29 39.50
CA ALA A 2 13.78 -27.10 38.93
C ALA A 2 13.31 -26.87 37.48
N THR A 3 12.64 -25.75 37.21
CA THR A 3 12.26 -25.34 35.86
C THR A 3 13.51 -24.98 35.05
N ARG A 4 13.85 -25.80 34.04
CA ARG A 4 14.97 -25.51 33.12
C ARG A 4 14.66 -24.25 32.31
N SER A 5 15.16 -23.11 32.77
CA SER A 5 15.04 -21.83 32.06
C SER A 5 15.65 -21.95 30.66
N LEU A 6 14.80 -21.92 29.63
CA LEU A 6 15.22 -22.03 28.24
C LEU A 6 16.00 -20.77 27.85
N ALA A 7 17.27 -20.95 27.49
CA ALA A 7 18.16 -19.87 27.10
C ALA A 7 17.57 -19.09 25.91
N ARG A 8 17.15 -17.85 26.15
CA ARG A 8 16.58 -16.97 25.12
C ARG A 8 17.66 -16.47 24.17
N ALA A 9 17.30 -16.34 22.90
CA ALA A 9 18.18 -15.76 21.90
C ALA A 9 18.31 -14.23 22.08
N CYS A 10 19.51 -13.71 21.90
CA CYS A 10 19.81 -12.29 21.73
C CYS A 10 20.46 -12.13 20.34
N ALA A 11 20.04 -11.14 19.55
CA ALA A 11 20.38 -11.05 18.13
C ALA A 11 21.38 -9.92 17.80
N SER A 12 21.18 -8.75 18.39
CA SER A 12 22.07 -7.58 18.36
C SER A 12 23.10 -7.60 19.49
N ARG A 13 24.19 -6.84 19.35
CA ARG A 13 25.32 -6.85 20.31
C ARG A 13 26.00 -5.52 20.51
N VAL A 14 26.88 -5.47 21.52
CA VAL A 14 27.98 -4.51 21.57
C VAL A 14 29.30 -5.23 21.84
N SER A 15 30.34 -4.86 21.08
CA SER A 15 31.74 -5.12 21.44
C SER A 15 32.11 -4.19 22.61
N ALA A 16 32.42 -4.75 23.78
CA ALA A 16 32.65 -3.97 25.00
C ALA A 16 33.89 -3.05 24.94
N GLU A 17 34.77 -3.25 23.95
CA GLU A 17 36.00 -2.47 23.75
C GLU A 17 35.83 -1.34 22.74
N THR A 18 35.14 -1.60 21.62
CA THR A 18 34.99 -0.64 20.50
C THR A 18 33.63 0.04 20.49
N GLN A 19 32.70 -0.39 21.34
CA GLN A 19 31.27 -0.01 21.37
C GLN A 19 30.50 -0.23 20.06
N THR A 20 31.08 -0.91 19.07
CA THR A 20 30.40 -1.24 17.80
C THR A 20 29.41 -2.38 18.00
N GLU A 21 28.32 -2.35 17.23
CA GLU A 21 27.46 -3.51 17.06
C GLU A 21 28.14 -4.59 16.20
N VAL A 22 27.81 -5.86 16.44
CA VAL A 22 28.30 -7.02 15.68
C VAL A 22 27.24 -8.14 15.62
N HIS A 23 27.07 -8.78 14.48
CA HIS A 23 26.12 -9.88 14.25
C HIS A 23 26.82 -11.25 14.17
N ILE A 24 26.03 -12.32 14.18
CA ILE A 24 26.55 -13.70 14.14
C ILE A 24 27.23 -14.07 12.83
N GLY A 25 26.85 -13.43 11.72
CA GLY A 25 27.43 -13.68 10.40
C GLY A 25 28.81 -13.06 10.20
N ASP A 26 29.15 -11.99 10.93
CA ASP A 26 30.29 -11.12 10.61
C ASP A 26 31.66 -11.81 10.85
N ARG A 27 31.68 -12.92 11.59
CA ARG A 27 32.89 -13.73 11.88
C ARG A 27 32.51 -15.20 12.08
N PRO A 28 33.45 -16.15 11.87
CA PRO A 28 33.25 -17.55 12.21
C PRO A 28 32.79 -17.77 13.67
N LEU A 29 31.92 -18.76 13.86
CA LEU A 29 31.28 -19.05 15.15
C LEU A 29 32.29 -19.36 16.27
N GLU A 30 33.42 -19.95 15.90
CA GLU A 30 34.52 -20.32 16.78
C GLU A 30 35.25 -19.09 17.31
N GLN A 31 35.43 -18.04 16.49
CA GLN A 31 35.96 -16.74 16.96
C GLN A 31 35.00 -16.11 17.98
N TRP A 32 33.69 -16.19 17.75
CA TRP A 32 32.71 -15.69 18.71
C TRP A 32 32.69 -16.47 20.03
N ARG A 33 32.89 -17.80 19.99
CA ARG A 33 33.06 -18.61 21.21
C ARG A 33 34.31 -18.20 22.00
N ALA A 34 35.39 -17.78 21.33
CA ALA A 34 36.61 -17.28 21.97
C ALA A 34 36.46 -15.86 22.57
N LEU A 35 35.47 -15.08 22.12
CA LEU A 35 35.21 -13.70 22.59
C LEU A 35 34.08 -13.57 23.62
N GLY A 36 33.24 -14.60 23.75
CA GLY A 36 32.04 -14.61 24.61
C GLY A 36 32.29 -14.92 26.09
N TYR A 37 31.20 -15.33 26.76
CA TYR A 37 31.15 -15.73 28.17
C TYR A 37 32.15 -16.86 28.50
N GLY A 38 32.80 -16.77 29.67
CA GLY A 38 33.81 -17.75 30.11
C GLY A 38 35.12 -17.71 29.32
N ARG A 39 35.39 -16.63 28.56
CA ARG A 39 36.66 -16.40 27.86
C ARG A 39 37.17 -14.98 28.07
N ARG A 40 36.85 -14.05 27.17
CA ARG A 40 37.28 -12.64 27.23
C ARG A 40 36.13 -11.68 27.55
N GLU A 41 34.88 -12.14 27.49
CA GLU A 41 33.66 -11.39 27.80
C GLU A 41 33.49 -10.07 27.02
N ARG A 42 34.21 -9.94 25.89
CA ARG A 42 34.24 -8.75 25.02
C ARG A 42 32.94 -8.52 24.27
N VAL A 43 31.96 -9.40 24.42
CA VAL A 43 30.74 -9.43 23.61
C VAL A 43 29.52 -9.62 24.50
N VAL A 44 28.75 -8.54 24.66
CA VAL A 44 27.58 -8.45 25.54
C VAL A 44 26.29 -8.30 24.73
N CYS A 45 25.16 -8.64 25.33
CA CYS A 45 23.85 -8.46 24.69
C CYS A 45 23.50 -6.96 24.60
N PHE A 46 23.16 -6.50 23.38
CA PHE A 46 22.90 -5.09 23.10
C PHE A 46 21.77 -4.52 23.97
N TYR A 47 20.64 -5.23 24.06
CA TYR A 47 19.48 -4.80 24.82
C TYR A 47 19.78 -4.60 26.31
N CYS A 48 20.62 -5.47 26.91
CA CYS A 48 21.07 -5.30 28.29
C CYS A 48 22.00 -4.08 28.45
N TRP A 49 22.98 -3.93 27.56
CA TRP A 49 23.93 -2.81 27.58
C TRP A 49 23.24 -1.45 27.33
N ARG A 50 22.24 -1.41 26.45
CA ARG A 50 21.42 -0.23 26.14
C ARG A 50 20.33 0.07 27.17
N GLY A 51 20.14 -0.80 28.17
CA GLY A 51 19.14 -0.60 29.23
C GLY A 51 17.68 -0.82 28.80
N ILE A 52 17.43 -1.71 27.84
CA ILE A 52 16.08 -1.99 27.31
C ILE A 52 15.27 -2.90 28.25
N ASP A 53 15.93 -3.88 28.89
CA ASP A 53 15.34 -4.76 29.92
C ASP A 53 16.27 -4.88 31.16
N ALA A 54 17.17 -3.91 31.35
CA ALA A 54 18.17 -3.87 32.43
C ALA A 54 18.57 -2.42 32.72
N GLN A 55 19.46 -2.18 33.69
CA GLN A 55 20.07 -0.86 33.86
C GLN A 55 21.02 -0.57 32.69
N THR A 56 21.05 0.66 32.17
CA THR A 56 21.99 1.06 31.11
C THR A 56 23.44 0.78 31.55
N GLY A 57 24.23 0.17 30.67
CA GLY A 57 25.58 -0.32 30.98
C GLY A 57 25.64 -1.75 31.54
N THR A 58 24.52 -2.47 31.68
CA THR A 58 24.54 -3.87 32.16
C THR A 58 25.26 -4.78 31.17
N LYS A 59 26.47 -5.23 31.52
CA LYS A 59 27.25 -6.20 30.75
C LYS A 59 26.74 -7.62 31.01
N VAL A 60 25.76 -8.08 30.23
CA VAL A 60 25.43 -9.52 30.17
C VAL A 60 26.25 -10.17 29.04
N PRO A 61 27.31 -10.93 29.35
CA PRO A 61 28.13 -11.60 28.34
C PRO A 61 27.34 -12.69 27.61
N LEU A 62 27.64 -12.90 26.33
CA LEU A 62 26.88 -13.82 25.47
C LEU A 62 27.61 -15.13 25.16
N LEU A 63 26.81 -16.20 25.04
CA LEU A 63 27.24 -17.50 24.52
C LEU A 63 26.92 -17.62 23.02
N ALA A 64 27.89 -18.04 22.23
CA ALA A 64 27.70 -18.37 20.81
C ALA A 64 27.26 -19.81 20.62
N ARG A 65 25.98 -20.00 20.26
CA ARG A 65 25.28 -21.28 20.17
C ARG A 65 24.88 -21.64 18.74
N GLY A 66 24.56 -22.91 18.53
CA GLY A 66 24.27 -23.50 17.22
C GLY A 66 25.52 -24.08 16.54
N ARG A 67 25.36 -24.51 15.28
CA ARG A 67 26.46 -24.88 14.36
C ARG A 67 26.01 -24.63 12.91
N ILE A 68 26.96 -24.42 12.00
CA ILE A 68 26.67 -24.46 10.55
C ILE A 68 26.23 -25.90 10.21
N GLY A 69 25.18 -26.06 9.39
CA GLY A 69 24.57 -27.38 9.13
C GLY A 69 23.88 -28.03 10.34
N GLY A 70 23.54 -27.25 11.38
CA GLY A 70 22.81 -27.74 12.56
C GLY A 70 21.31 -27.47 12.51
N LEU A 71 20.54 -28.30 13.23
CA LEU A 71 19.12 -28.05 13.53
C LEU A 71 18.88 -26.65 14.16
N VAL A 72 19.88 -26.16 14.90
CA VAL A 72 19.87 -24.82 15.51
C VAL A 72 20.93 -23.97 14.83
N ARG A 73 20.46 -22.93 14.11
CA ARG A 73 21.32 -21.95 13.43
C ARG A 73 22.25 -21.23 14.42
N PRO A 74 23.43 -20.76 13.98
CA PRO A 74 24.27 -19.85 14.76
C PRO A 74 23.46 -18.67 15.29
N HIS A 75 23.54 -18.42 16.61
CA HIS A 75 22.90 -17.29 17.29
C HIS A 75 23.64 -17.01 18.61
N PHE A 76 23.24 -15.96 19.34
CA PHE A 76 23.65 -15.79 20.73
C PHE A 76 22.53 -16.11 21.69
N ALA A 77 22.89 -16.60 22.87
CA ALA A 77 21.98 -16.68 23.99
C ALA A 77 22.68 -16.18 25.25
N HIS A 78 21.89 -15.75 26.24
CA HIS A 78 22.41 -15.56 27.59
C HIS A 78 22.88 -16.91 28.16
N PRO A 79 23.92 -16.91 29.02
CA PRO A 79 24.13 -17.95 30.01
C PRO A 79 22.86 -18.24 30.83
N ALA A 80 22.79 -19.45 31.41
CA ALA A 80 21.66 -19.81 32.26
C ALA A 80 21.66 -18.93 33.52
N GLY A 81 20.52 -18.33 33.86
CA GLY A 81 20.36 -17.47 35.04
C GLY A 81 20.86 -16.03 34.89
N THR A 82 21.57 -15.66 33.82
CA THR A 82 22.10 -14.29 33.65
C THR A 82 21.25 -13.39 32.74
N ALA A 83 20.10 -13.88 32.26
CA ALA A 83 19.13 -13.03 31.59
C ALA A 83 18.41 -12.14 32.62
N PRO A 84 18.07 -10.87 32.30
CA PRO A 84 17.30 -10.03 33.22
C PRO A 84 15.93 -10.65 33.59
N PRO A 85 15.35 -10.27 34.75
CA PRO A 85 13.98 -10.65 35.12
C PRO A 85 12.98 -10.29 34.01
N GLY A 86 11.98 -11.16 33.78
CA GLY A 86 11.09 -11.07 32.61
C GLY A 86 11.78 -11.49 31.30
N GLY A 87 12.98 -10.95 31.05
CA GLY A 87 13.86 -11.21 29.92
C GLY A 87 13.32 -10.66 28.60
N HIS A 88 14.20 -10.43 27.61
CA HIS A 88 13.83 -9.87 26.31
C HIS A 88 12.60 -10.57 25.71
N SER A 89 11.68 -9.75 25.17
CA SER A 89 10.56 -10.22 24.36
C SER A 89 11.07 -11.03 23.16
N ARG A 90 10.22 -11.88 22.57
CA ARG A 90 10.60 -12.72 21.42
C ARG A 90 10.62 -11.93 20.12
N GLU A 91 11.47 -10.90 20.05
CA GLU A 91 11.82 -10.26 18.79
C GLU A 91 12.41 -11.32 17.85
N THR A 92 11.78 -11.53 16.70
CA THR A 92 12.16 -12.63 15.81
C THR A 92 13.31 -12.22 14.89
N VAL A 93 14.10 -13.20 14.44
CA VAL A 93 15.20 -12.99 13.48
C VAL A 93 14.75 -12.22 12.22
N TRP A 94 13.50 -12.37 11.75
CA TRP A 94 12.99 -11.55 10.64
C TRP A 94 12.91 -10.06 11.00
N HIS A 95 12.44 -9.74 12.21
CA HIS A 95 12.21 -8.36 12.67
C HIS A 95 13.54 -7.64 12.88
N ILE A 96 14.48 -8.25 13.61
CA ILE A 96 15.85 -7.76 13.75
C ILE A 96 16.51 -7.53 12.38
N ASN A 97 16.47 -8.54 11.48
CA ASN A 97 17.05 -8.41 10.15
C ASN A 97 16.40 -7.28 9.33
N ALA A 98 15.09 -7.07 9.46
CA ALA A 98 14.37 -5.98 8.80
C ALA A 98 14.86 -4.61 9.31
N LYS A 99 15.00 -4.41 10.62
CA LYS A 99 15.50 -3.15 11.20
C LYS A 99 16.91 -2.82 10.73
N HIS A 100 17.86 -3.76 10.85
CA HIS A 100 19.24 -3.51 10.40
C HIS A 100 19.33 -3.33 8.88
N ARG A 101 18.44 -3.97 8.10
CA ARG A 101 18.34 -3.74 6.64
C ARG A 101 17.86 -2.34 6.31
N LEU A 102 16.75 -1.91 6.92
CA LEU A 102 16.16 -0.58 6.72
C LEU A 102 17.11 0.53 7.19
N ALA A 103 17.75 0.35 8.35
CA ALA A 103 18.73 1.30 8.86
C ALA A 103 19.98 1.42 7.98
N ARG A 104 20.47 0.30 7.42
CA ARG A 104 21.60 0.31 6.48
C ARG A 104 21.22 0.99 5.16
N TRP A 105 20.04 0.69 4.62
CA TRP A 105 19.53 1.31 3.39
C TRP A 105 19.35 2.83 3.57
N ALA A 106 18.64 3.27 4.61
CA ALA A 106 18.48 4.69 4.90
C ALA A 106 19.83 5.41 5.06
N ALA A 107 20.82 4.78 5.69
CA ALA A 107 22.16 5.34 5.84
C ALA A 107 23.01 5.36 4.54
N THR A 108 22.50 4.84 3.41
CA THR A 108 23.12 5.00 2.08
C THR A 108 22.49 6.08 1.22
N LEU A 109 21.41 6.72 1.68
CA LEU A 109 20.72 7.78 0.92
C LEU A 109 21.37 9.15 1.16
N PRO A 110 21.59 9.97 0.11
CA PRO A 110 22.42 11.18 0.20
C PRO A 110 21.80 12.29 1.05
N ASN A 111 20.47 12.33 1.18
CA ASN A 111 19.73 13.30 1.99
C ASN A 111 19.50 12.85 3.44
N VAL A 112 20.05 11.71 3.88
CA VAL A 112 19.87 11.20 5.24
C VAL A 112 21.03 11.63 6.14
N THR A 113 20.78 12.58 7.05
CA THR A 113 21.79 13.10 7.98
C THR A 113 22.03 12.20 9.19
N ARG A 114 21.02 11.43 9.63
CA ARG A 114 21.14 10.59 10.83
C ARG A 114 20.18 9.40 10.83
N VAL A 115 20.72 8.20 11.07
CA VAL A 115 19.94 6.98 11.35
C VAL A 115 20.21 6.48 12.77
N ARG A 116 19.17 6.02 13.49
CA ARG A 116 19.26 5.37 14.81
C ARG A 116 18.26 4.22 14.90
N LEU A 117 18.66 3.12 15.53
CA LEU A 117 17.79 1.97 15.86
C LEU A 117 17.19 2.14 17.26
N GLU A 118 15.98 1.62 17.46
CA GLU A 118 15.28 1.62 18.77
C GLU A 118 15.21 3.01 19.44
N GLN A 119 15.06 4.07 18.64
CA GLN A 119 15.09 5.45 19.14
C GLN A 119 13.72 5.85 19.69
N TRP A 120 13.67 6.23 20.97
CA TRP A 120 12.49 6.82 21.59
C TRP A 120 12.19 8.22 21.01
N THR A 121 10.91 8.56 20.91
CA THR A 121 10.45 9.95 20.74
C THR A 121 10.85 10.78 21.96
N GLU A 122 10.82 12.11 21.83
CA GLU A 122 11.30 13.06 22.84
C GLU A 122 10.61 12.88 24.21
N HIS A 123 9.29 12.70 24.20
CA HIS A 123 8.47 12.44 25.38
C HIS A 123 8.41 10.95 25.79
N ARG A 124 9.02 10.06 24.99
CA ARG A 124 9.10 8.59 25.16
C ARG A 124 7.80 7.81 25.02
N ASP A 125 6.74 8.36 24.42
CA ASP A 125 5.49 7.63 24.16
C ASP A 125 5.66 6.49 23.13
N ARG A 126 6.61 6.65 22.20
CA ARG A 126 6.92 5.67 21.15
C ARG A 126 8.41 5.44 20.97
N ARG A 127 8.75 4.25 20.48
CA ARG A 127 10.10 3.85 20.11
C ARG A 127 10.07 3.36 18.66
N ALA A 128 10.75 4.06 17.78
CA ALA A 128 10.85 3.70 16.37
C ALA A 128 11.84 2.56 16.19
N ASP A 129 11.41 1.51 15.47
CA ASP A 129 12.26 0.42 14.99
C ASP A 129 13.52 0.98 14.29
N VAL A 130 13.33 1.92 13.35
CA VAL A 130 14.39 2.77 12.79
C VAL A 130 13.92 4.24 12.77
N HIS A 131 14.66 5.13 13.41
CA HIS A 131 14.48 6.58 13.29
C HIS A 131 15.48 7.15 12.28
N VAL A 132 14.98 7.92 11.32
CA VAL A 132 15.76 8.65 10.31
C VAL A 132 15.58 10.15 10.51
N VAL A 133 16.59 10.95 10.21
CA VAL A 133 16.53 12.41 10.04
C VAL A 133 17.11 12.74 8.68
N LEU A 134 16.43 13.61 7.95
CA LEU A 134 16.86 14.09 6.64
C LEU A 134 17.71 15.37 6.74
N ASP A 135 18.08 15.97 5.62
CA ASP A 135 18.82 17.23 5.51
C ASP A 135 17.94 18.47 5.69
N ASP A 136 16.69 18.42 5.26
CA ASP A 136 15.64 19.40 5.59
C ASP A 136 15.20 19.38 7.08
N GLY A 137 15.68 18.40 7.85
CA GLY A 137 15.35 18.20 9.27
C GLY A 137 14.09 17.37 9.53
N ALA A 138 13.40 16.88 8.50
CA ALA A 138 12.27 15.96 8.65
C ALA A 138 12.69 14.67 9.36
N ARG A 139 11.75 14.09 10.11
CA ARG A 139 11.97 12.91 10.98
C ARG A 139 11.06 11.78 10.53
N LEU A 140 11.63 10.61 10.25
CA LEU A 140 10.87 9.42 9.83
C LEU A 140 11.03 8.28 10.84
N ALA A 141 9.98 7.49 11.03
CA ALA A 141 10.00 6.21 11.75
C ALA A 141 9.71 5.08 10.76
N LEU A 142 10.72 4.28 10.41
CA LEU A 142 10.55 3.10 9.55
C LEU A 142 10.24 1.89 10.45
N GLU A 143 9.04 1.33 10.29
CA GLU A 143 8.45 0.34 11.20
C GLU A 143 8.37 -1.05 10.54
N ALA A 144 9.01 -2.06 11.12
CA ALA A 144 9.15 -3.40 10.54
C ALA A 144 8.08 -4.37 11.10
N GLN A 145 6.85 -4.23 10.62
CA GLN A 145 5.69 -4.89 11.22
C GLN A 145 5.58 -6.39 10.87
N ARG A 146 5.79 -7.24 11.88
CA ARG A 146 5.91 -8.71 11.76
C ARG A 146 4.60 -9.48 11.66
N GLU A 147 3.56 -9.00 12.33
CA GLU A 147 2.23 -9.63 12.48
C GLU A 147 1.13 -8.61 12.16
N LEU A 148 -0.13 -9.02 12.05
CA LEU A 148 -1.23 -8.06 11.88
C LEU A 148 -1.33 -7.15 13.12
N ILE A 149 -1.25 -5.85 12.91
CA ILE A 149 -1.59 -4.82 13.90
C ILE A 149 -3.09 -4.48 13.75
N THR A 150 -3.79 -4.20 14.86
CA THR A 150 -5.19 -3.77 14.79
C THR A 150 -5.28 -2.31 14.35
N ASP A 151 -6.40 -1.91 13.78
CA ASP A 151 -6.56 -0.55 13.22
C ASP A 151 -6.44 0.52 14.34
N GLU A 152 -6.94 0.25 15.55
CA GLU A 152 -6.87 1.16 16.70
C GLU A 152 -5.43 1.30 17.24
N LEU A 153 -4.68 0.20 17.29
CA LEU A 153 -3.29 0.19 17.74
C LEU A 153 -2.35 0.83 16.72
N TRP A 154 -2.65 0.69 15.42
CA TRP A 154 -1.97 1.46 14.38
C TRP A 154 -2.29 2.95 14.52
N GLN A 155 -3.57 3.34 14.62
CA GLN A 155 -3.96 4.75 14.75
C GLN A 155 -3.38 5.41 16.00
N ALA A 156 -3.26 4.69 17.13
CA ALA A 156 -2.58 5.18 18.31
C ALA A 156 -1.10 5.51 18.01
N ARG A 157 -0.35 4.56 17.43
CA ARG A 157 1.06 4.78 17.05
C ARG A 157 1.22 5.94 16.06
N HIS A 158 0.35 6.01 15.06
CA HIS A 158 0.34 7.08 14.05
C HIS A 158 0.12 8.46 14.69
N ARG A 159 -0.89 8.61 15.55
CA ARG A 159 -1.15 9.87 16.29
C ARG A 159 0.03 10.29 17.17
N ASP A 160 0.65 9.35 17.87
CA ASP A 160 1.77 9.65 18.75
C ASP A 160 3.03 10.07 17.97
N TYR A 161 3.27 9.48 16.79
CA TYR A 161 4.31 9.95 15.87
C TYR A 161 4.00 11.32 15.27
N ALA A 162 2.75 11.56 14.84
CA ALA A 162 2.32 12.87 14.33
C ALA A 162 2.46 13.97 15.40
N ALA A 163 2.08 13.70 16.65
CA ALA A 163 2.28 14.59 17.79
C ALA A 163 3.77 14.88 18.04
N ALA A 164 4.61 13.84 17.94
CA ALA A 164 6.06 13.97 18.00
C ALA A 164 6.70 14.60 16.74
N ARG A 165 5.93 15.02 15.73
CA ARG A 165 6.43 15.47 14.41
C ARG A 165 7.43 14.48 13.81
N VAL A 166 6.96 13.24 13.65
CA VAL A 166 7.64 12.13 12.97
C VAL A 166 6.64 11.52 11.98
N ARG A 167 7.06 11.28 10.73
CA ARG A 167 6.27 10.55 9.73
C ARG A 167 6.58 9.06 9.83
N ASP A 168 5.57 8.23 10.06
CA ASP A 168 5.72 6.79 10.15
C ASP A 168 5.54 6.09 8.79
N VAL A 169 6.37 5.07 8.55
CA VAL A 169 6.50 4.35 7.28
C VAL A 169 6.51 2.86 7.56
N TRP A 170 5.52 2.14 7.05
CA TRP A 170 5.26 0.76 7.47
C TRP A 170 5.75 -0.29 6.46
N PHE A 171 6.72 -1.10 6.89
CA PHE A 171 7.30 -2.22 6.17
C PHE A 171 6.80 -3.55 6.74
N MET A 172 5.73 -4.07 6.14
CA MET A 172 5.09 -5.32 6.52
C MET A 172 5.96 -6.52 6.15
N ARG A 173 5.92 -7.57 6.98
CA ARG A 173 6.46 -8.88 6.61
C ARG A 173 5.67 -9.48 5.42
N PRO A 174 6.31 -10.23 4.50
CA PRO A 174 5.61 -11.07 3.54
C PRO A 174 4.56 -11.97 4.22
N ASP A 175 3.45 -12.19 3.53
CA ASP A 175 2.26 -12.93 4.00
C ASP A 175 1.47 -12.28 5.14
N THR A 176 1.96 -11.19 5.76
CA THR A 176 1.18 -10.38 6.69
C THR A 176 0.12 -9.57 5.94
N ARG A 177 -1.12 -9.59 6.44
CA ARG A 177 -2.20 -8.72 5.95
C ARG A 177 -1.88 -7.27 6.30
N ILE A 178 -2.11 -6.36 5.36
CA ILE A 178 -1.99 -4.92 5.63
C ILE A 178 -3.33 -4.47 6.26
N PRO A 179 -3.32 -3.77 7.40
CA PRO A 179 -4.53 -3.21 8.00
C PRO A 179 -5.18 -2.21 7.04
N HIS A 180 -6.51 -2.21 6.96
CA HIS A 180 -7.23 -1.35 6.01
C HIS A 180 -7.13 0.13 6.38
N VAL A 181 -6.89 0.44 7.67
CA VAL A 181 -6.76 1.82 8.15
C VAL A 181 -5.60 2.58 7.51
N LEU A 182 -4.48 1.92 7.16
CA LEU A 182 -3.35 2.60 6.49
C LEU A 182 -3.82 3.23 5.16
N PHE A 183 -4.64 2.53 4.38
CA PHE A 183 -5.16 3.03 3.11
C PHE A 183 -6.30 4.03 3.29
N ALA A 184 -7.09 3.91 4.36
CA ALA A 184 -8.13 4.89 4.71
C ALA A 184 -7.51 6.25 5.11
N GLU A 185 -6.39 6.22 5.84
CA GLU A 185 -5.68 7.39 6.38
C GLU A 185 -4.59 7.92 5.42
N GLY A 186 -4.56 7.45 4.17
CA GLY A 186 -3.61 7.91 3.15
C GLY A 186 -2.14 7.58 3.43
N THR A 187 -1.86 6.55 4.25
CA THR A 187 -0.50 6.09 4.56
C THR A 187 -0.05 4.98 3.59
N PRO A 188 1.14 5.10 2.96
CA PRO A 188 1.70 4.05 2.11
C PRO A 188 2.18 2.85 2.93
N ALA A 189 1.91 1.64 2.44
CA ALA A 189 2.25 0.40 3.12
C ALA A 189 3.06 -0.53 2.20
N TRP A 190 4.28 -0.86 2.63
CA TRP A 190 5.27 -1.62 1.88
C TRP A 190 5.34 -3.06 2.40
N THR A 191 5.79 -4.01 1.58
CA THR A 191 6.12 -5.38 1.99
C THR A 191 7.62 -5.64 1.81
N LEU A 192 8.34 -6.00 2.89
CA LEU A 192 9.81 -6.03 2.92
C LEU A 192 10.39 -7.46 2.82
N TYR A 193 11.06 -7.74 1.71
CA TYR A 193 11.74 -9.00 1.44
C TYR A 193 13.22 -8.90 1.86
N HIS A 194 13.49 -8.87 3.17
CA HIS A 194 14.81 -8.51 3.73
C HIS A 194 16.02 -9.33 3.26
N ARG A 195 15.79 -10.53 2.69
CA ARG A 195 16.84 -11.41 2.13
C ARG A 195 17.20 -11.04 0.70
N ASP A 196 16.19 -10.66 -0.06
CA ASP A 196 16.26 -10.39 -1.50
C ASP A 196 16.58 -8.90 -1.75
N GLU A 197 16.68 -8.12 -0.66
CA GLU A 197 16.98 -6.68 -0.62
C GLU A 197 15.98 -5.82 -1.40
N THR A 198 14.74 -6.30 -1.56
CA THR A 198 13.65 -5.57 -2.24
C THR A 198 12.51 -5.18 -1.29
N ALA A 199 11.79 -4.12 -1.64
CA ALA A 199 10.48 -3.80 -1.09
C ALA A 199 9.40 -3.78 -2.19
N GLU A 200 8.18 -4.17 -1.83
CA GLU A 200 7.01 -4.24 -2.71
C GLU A 200 5.98 -3.19 -2.27
N ALA A 201 5.68 -2.25 -3.17
CA ALA A 201 4.61 -1.28 -3.02
C ALA A 201 3.27 -1.88 -3.47
N ARG A 202 2.18 -1.24 -3.06
CA ARG A 202 0.82 -1.54 -3.54
C ARG A 202 0.20 -0.29 -4.13
N LEU A 203 -0.32 -0.41 -5.35
CA LEU A 203 -0.96 0.67 -6.08
C LEU A 203 -2.46 0.34 -6.21
N GLY A 204 -3.33 1.31 -5.95
CA GLY A 204 -4.75 1.16 -6.25
C GLY A 204 -4.97 1.14 -7.76
N GLU A 205 -5.78 0.20 -8.25
CA GLU A 205 -6.20 0.20 -9.66
C GLU A 205 -7.06 1.43 -10.00
N PRO A 206 -7.10 1.85 -11.28
CA PRO A 206 -7.91 2.99 -11.71
C PRO A 206 -9.40 2.81 -11.37
N HIS A 207 -9.97 3.80 -10.67
CA HIS A 207 -11.40 3.84 -10.34
C HIS A 207 -12.27 3.89 -11.60
N LYS A 208 -13.45 3.28 -11.54
CA LYS A 208 -14.39 3.22 -12.68
C LYS A 208 -14.89 4.63 -13.03
N ARG A 209 -14.68 5.04 -14.28
CA ARG A 209 -15.08 6.35 -14.83
C ARG A 209 -16.61 6.44 -14.99
N GLY A 210 -17.31 6.84 -13.93
CA GLY A 210 -18.74 7.12 -13.94
C GLY A 210 -19.10 8.44 -14.65
N THR A 211 -20.39 8.81 -14.62
CA THR A 211 -20.85 10.12 -15.10
C THR A 211 -20.13 11.25 -14.36
N GLN A 212 -19.65 12.25 -15.10
CA GLN A 212 -18.92 13.41 -14.57
C GLN A 212 -17.65 13.07 -13.76
N TRP A 213 -16.98 11.95 -14.04
CA TRP A 213 -15.76 11.54 -13.34
C TRP A 213 -14.64 12.62 -13.36
N TRP A 214 -14.61 13.45 -14.41
CA TRP A 214 -13.72 14.62 -14.55
C TRP A 214 -13.91 15.72 -13.48
N THR A 215 -14.98 15.66 -12.68
CA THR A 215 -15.24 16.57 -11.55
C THR A 215 -14.69 16.04 -10.21
N LYS A 216 -14.13 14.83 -10.19
CA LYS A 216 -13.62 14.16 -8.99
C LYS A 216 -12.09 14.24 -8.92
N ASN A 217 -11.48 13.72 -7.85
CA ASN A 217 -10.02 13.68 -7.72
C ASN A 217 -9.41 12.83 -8.85
N LEU A 218 -8.77 13.49 -9.82
CA LEU A 218 -8.24 12.86 -11.02
C LEU A 218 -7.13 11.83 -10.73
N ARG A 219 -6.48 11.86 -9.55
CA ARG A 219 -5.49 10.86 -9.14
C ARG A 219 -6.08 9.44 -9.13
N LEU A 220 -7.36 9.30 -8.79
CA LEU A 220 -8.01 8.01 -8.60
C LEU A 220 -8.31 7.27 -9.91
N PHE A 221 -8.34 7.97 -11.05
CA PHE A 221 -8.66 7.38 -12.36
C PHE A 221 -7.42 6.92 -13.16
N GLY A 222 -6.29 6.78 -12.46
CA GLY A 222 -5.09 6.06 -12.88
C GLY A 222 -4.54 5.22 -11.72
N PRO A 223 -3.48 4.42 -11.95
CA PRO A 223 -2.78 3.72 -10.87
C PRO A 223 -2.24 4.71 -9.85
N HIS A 224 -2.49 4.50 -8.56
CA HIS A 224 -2.21 5.51 -7.54
C HIS A 224 -1.66 4.96 -6.23
N HIS A 225 -0.86 5.78 -5.53
CA HIS A 225 -0.18 5.44 -4.30
C HIS A 225 -0.45 6.51 -3.21
N PRO A 226 -0.81 6.12 -1.97
CA PRO A 226 -1.34 4.80 -1.61
C PRO A 226 -2.64 4.46 -2.37
N PRO A 227 -3.07 3.18 -2.36
CA PRO A 227 -4.41 2.76 -2.77
C PRO A 227 -5.50 3.41 -1.89
N CYS A 228 -6.74 3.48 -2.38
CA CYS A 228 -7.89 3.68 -1.51
C CYS A 228 -8.31 2.39 -0.80
N ALA A 229 -9.02 2.53 0.33
CA ALA A 229 -9.55 1.40 1.08
C ALA A 229 -10.61 0.63 0.25
N GLY A 230 -10.28 -0.63 -0.11
CA GLY A 230 -11.15 -1.51 -0.89
C GLY A 230 -10.76 -1.64 -2.36
N ASP A 231 -9.75 -0.91 -2.84
CA ASP A 231 -9.25 -1.04 -4.21
C ASP A 231 -8.66 -2.44 -4.50
N PRO A 232 -8.82 -2.98 -5.72
CA PRO A 232 -7.89 -3.96 -6.26
C PRO A 232 -6.47 -3.37 -6.27
N VAL A 233 -5.47 -4.17 -5.86
CA VAL A 233 -4.10 -3.68 -5.70
C VAL A 233 -3.11 -4.36 -6.65
N VAL A 234 -2.49 -3.55 -7.51
CA VAL A 234 -1.29 -3.95 -8.26
C VAL A 234 -0.09 -3.93 -7.32
N ARG A 235 0.77 -4.94 -7.40
CA ARG A 235 2.01 -5.06 -6.62
C ARG A 235 3.18 -4.78 -7.54
N GLU A 236 4.03 -3.84 -7.14
CA GLU A 236 5.26 -3.49 -7.85
C GLU A 236 6.45 -3.60 -6.90
N ARG A 237 7.51 -4.29 -7.33
CA ARG A 237 8.65 -4.65 -6.47
C ARG A 237 9.94 -4.01 -6.98
N PHE A 238 10.65 -3.37 -6.06
CA PHE A 238 11.85 -2.59 -6.35
C PHE A 238 13.01 -3.04 -5.45
N PRO A 239 14.26 -3.07 -5.93
CA PRO A 239 15.44 -3.07 -5.07
C PRO A 239 15.37 -1.91 -4.08
N LEU A 240 15.76 -2.14 -2.82
CA LEU A 240 15.84 -1.06 -1.82
C LEU A 240 16.80 0.04 -2.28
N ALA A 241 17.92 -0.33 -2.94
CA ALA A 241 18.90 0.62 -3.46
C ALA A 241 18.33 1.62 -4.49
N ASP A 242 17.20 1.29 -5.14
CA ASP A 242 16.54 2.15 -6.13
C ASP A 242 15.47 3.07 -5.50
N LEU A 243 15.11 2.83 -4.22
CA LEU A 243 14.13 3.60 -3.46
C LEU A 243 14.81 4.69 -2.63
N GLY A 244 14.21 5.88 -2.64
CA GLY A 244 14.64 7.00 -1.79
C GLY A 244 13.77 7.19 -0.55
N LEU A 245 14.11 8.23 0.21
CA LEU A 245 13.30 8.76 1.32
C LEU A 245 13.13 10.27 1.14
N ASP A 246 11.96 10.79 1.50
CA ASP A 246 11.66 12.22 1.62
C ASP A 246 10.81 12.49 2.87
N ALA A 247 10.37 13.73 3.08
CA ALA A 247 9.54 14.10 4.24
C ALA A 247 8.16 13.41 4.26
N ASP A 248 7.67 12.92 3.11
CA ASP A 248 6.40 12.20 3.00
C ASP A 248 6.55 10.69 3.22
N GLY A 249 7.71 10.10 2.91
CA GLY A 249 8.05 8.72 3.26
C GLY A 249 9.05 8.08 2.31
N VAL A 250 8.65 6.98 1.66
CA VAL A 250 9.49 6.25 0.68
C VAL A 250 9.13 6.70 -0.72
N THR A 251 10.14 7.11 -1.49
CA THR A 251 9.96 7.56 -2.88
C THR A 251 10.25 6.44 -3.88
N PHE A 252 9.53 6.47 -5.00
CA PHE A 252 9.71 5.51 -6.09
C PHE A 252 10.97 5.81 -6.92
N PRO A 253 11.54 4.81 -7.61
CA PRO A 253 12.64 5.04 -8.54
C PRO A 253 12.19 5.97 -9.68
N PRO A 254 13.09 6.78 -10.30
CA PRO A 254 12.70 7.81 -11.26
C PRO A 254 11.79 7.32 -12.40
N ALA A 255 12.09 6.17 -13.02
CA ALA A 255 11.29 5.60 -14.11
C ALA A 255 9.85 5.20 -13.67
N MET A 256 9.64 4.86 -12.40
CA MET A 256 8.31 4.58 -11.85
C MET A 256 7.55 5.88 -11.57
N THR A 257 8.23 6.90 -11.03
CA THR A 257 7.67 8.25 -10.84
C THR A 257 7.26 8.87 -12.17
N GLU A 258 8.08 8.72 -13.22
CA GLU A 258 7.78 9.13 -14.60
C GLU A 258 6.54 8.39 -15.15
N ARG A 259 6.50 7.05 -15.06
CA ARG A 259 5.37 6.22 -15.50
C ARG A 259 4.05 6.64 -14.83
N LEU A 260 4.07 6.97 -13.53
CA LEU A 260 2.89 7.49 -12.82
C LEU A 260 2.52 8.92 -13.28
N ALA A 261 3.51 9.78 -13.53
CA ALA A 261 3.28 11.14 -14.01
C ALA A 261 2.68 11.17 -15.43
N GLU A 262 3.14 10.29 -16.34
CA GLU A 262 2.56 10.09 -17.67
C GLU A 262 1.09 9.64 -17.60
N GLN A 263 0.80 8.65 -16.74
CA GLN A 263 -0.54 8.14 -16.51
C GLN A 263 -1.46 9.25 -15.98
N ALA A 264 -1.02 10.01 -14.97
CA ALA A 264 -1.76 11.17 -14.46
C ALA A 264 -1.95 12.26 -15.55
N ALA A 265 -0.97 12.49 -16.43
CA ALA A 265 -1.08 13.42 -17.54
C ALA A 265 -2.08 12.95 -18.61
N ARG A 266 -2.16 11.64 -18.89
CA ARG A 266 -3.19 11.05 -19.75
C ARG A 266 -4.58 11.23 -19.14
N VAL A 267 -4.75 10.89 -17.85
CA VAL A 267 -6.02 11.05 -17.14
C VAL A 267 -6.51 12.50 -17.13
N ARG A 268 -5.62 13.49 -16.98
CA ARG A 268 -5.95 14.91 -17.12
C ARG A 268 -6.48 15.26 -18.52
N ARG A 269 -5.79 14.84 -19.59
CA ARG A 269 -6.25 15.06 -20.98
C ARG A 269 -7.60 14.41 -21.27
N ASP A 270 -7.81 13.18 -20.80
CA ASP A 270 -9.07 12.45 -20.91
C ASP A 270 -10.22 13.21 -20.19
N ALA A 271 -9.95 13.73 -18.99
CA ALA A 271 -10.92 14.49 -18.19
C ALA A 271 -11.30 15.82 -18.87
N ASP A 272 -10.31 16.54 -19.42
CA ASP A 272 -10.52 17.77 -20.18
C ASP A 272 -11.33 17.54 -21.45
N GLN A 273 -11.11 16.42 -22.14
CA GLN A 273 -11.91 16.04 -23.30
C GLN A 273 -13.35 15.71 -22.91
N ALA A 274 -13.56 14.89 -21.88
CA ALA A 274 -14.90 14.51 -21.42
C ALA A 274 -15.70 15.72 -20.91
N ARG A 275 -15.05 16.67 -20.22
CA ARG A 275 -15.61 17.97 -19.85
C ARG A 275 -16.09 18.77 -21.07
N ARG A 276 -15.22 18.98 -22.07
CA ARG A 276 -15.59 19.70 -23.31
C ARG A 276 -16.75 19.02 -24.04
N GLN A 277 -16.79 17.68 -24.04
CA GLN A 277 -17.89 16.91 -24.64
C GLN A 277 -19.21 17.09 -23.88
N GLN A 278 -19.21 17.16 -22.54
CA GLN A 278 -20.40 17.51 -21.75
C GLN A 278 -20.88 18.92 -22.12
N GLU A 279 -20.00 19.93 -22.05
CA GLU A 279 -20.34 21.33 -22.34
C GLU A 279 -20.87 21.52 -23.78
N GLN A 280 -20.36 20.75 -24.75
CA GLN A 280 -20.90 20.72 -26.12
C GLN A 280 -22.29 20.08 -26.15
N ALA A 281 -22.47 18.91 -25.55
CA ALA A 281 -23.77 18.21 -25.50
C ALA A 281 -24.84 18.97 -24.70
N GLU A 282 -24.45 19.87 -23.82
CA GLU A 282 -25.36 20.78 -23.09
C GLU A 282 -25.71 22.02 -23.93
N ARG A 283 -24.75 22.63 -24.64
CA ARG A 283 -25.03 23.66 -25.65
C ARG A 283 -25.97 23.16 -26.74
N TRP A 284 -25.68 22.00 -27.35
CA TRP A 284 -26.57 21.38 -28.35
C TRP A 284 -27.98 21.11 -27.81
N ARG A 285 -28.13 20.71 -26.53
CA ARG A 285 -29.46 20.53 -25.90
C ARG A 285 -30.16 21.86 -25.64
N HIS A 286 -29.45 22.88 -25.18
CA HIS A 286 -30.01 24.22 -24.98
C HIS A 286 -30.44 24.86 -26.32
N GLU A 287 -29.61 24.74 -27.36
CA GLU A 287 -29.94 25.15 -28.72
C GLU A 287 -31.14 24.38 -29.29
N ALA A 288 -31.23 23.06 -29.06
CA ALA A 288 -32.37 22.27 -29.51
C ALA A 288 -33.70 22.65 -28.83
N VAL A 289 -33.66 23.15 -27.59
CA VAL A 289 -34.83 23.62 -26.83
C VAL A 289 -35.20 25.07 -27.16
N THR A 290 -34.21 25.94 -27.37
CA THR A 290 -34.42 27.38 -27.66
C THR A 290 -34.64 27.69 -29.14
N ARG A 291 -34.17 26.82 -30.06
CA ARG A 291 -34.44 26.92 -31.49
C ARG A 291 -35.95 26.89 -31.72
N PRO A 292 -36.57 27.97 -32.26
CA PRO A 292 -38.00 28.01 -32.44
C PRO A 292 -38.43 26.85 -33.34
N ALA A 293 -39.43 26.09 -32.87
CA ALA A 293 -40.02 25.01 -33.64
C ALA A 293 -40.45 25.56 -35.01
N ARG A 294 -39.81 25.09 -36.09
CA ARG A 294 -40.23 25.48 -37.44
C ARG A 294 -41.71 25.14 -37.56
N PRO A 295 -42.59 26.10 -37.94
CA PRO A 295 -44.02 25.83 -38.04
C PRO A 295 -44.22 24.56 -38.85
N TRP A 296 -44.88 23.56 -38.25
CA TRP A 296 -45.11 22.28 -38.90
C TRP A 296 -46.03 22.51 -40.09
N LYS A 297 -45.43 22.68 -41.26
CA LYS A 297 -46.16 22.61 -42.51
C LYS A 297 -46.44 21.12 -42.73
N PRO A 298 -47.70 20.66 -42.73
CA PRO A 298 -48.00 19.32 -43.20
C PRO A 298 -47.38 19.20 -44.59
N THR A 299 -46.47 18.24 -44.74
CA THR A 299 -46.05 17.84 -46.09
C THR A 299 -47.31 17.30 -46.75
N PRO A 300 -47.75 17.83 -47.91
CA PRO A 300 -48.94 17.32 -48.57
C PRO A 300 -48.79 15.82 -48.72
N LEU A 301 -49.74 15.05 -48.18
CA LEU A 301 -49.71 13.61 -48.33
C LEU A 301 -49.65 13.32 -49.83
N PRO A 302 -48.70 12.48 -50.31
CA PRO A 302 -48.65 12.15 -51.72
C PRO A 302 -50.02 11.60 -52.11
N PRO A 303 -50.62 12.05 -53.23
CA PRO A 303 -52.00 11.73 -53.55
C PRO A 303 -52.17 10.22 -53.50
N VAL A 304 -53.09 9.76 -52.65
CA VAL A 304 -53.28 8.34 -52.36
C VAL A 304 -53.60 7.66 -53.67
N ARG A 305 -52.60 6.98 -54.26
CA ARG A 305 -52.80 6.21 -55.49
C ARG A 305 -53.90 5.19 -55.18
N PRO A 306 -55.06 5.23 -55.86
CA PRO A 306 -56.10 4.24 -55.61
C PRO A 306 -55.48 2.87 -55.88
N MET A 307 -55.44 2.02 -54.85
CA MET A 307 -54.94 0.65 -55.04
C MET A 307 -55.84 -0.02 -56.08
N PRO A 308 -55.29 -0.63 -57.14
CA PRO A 308 -56.09 -1.34 -58.12
C PRO A 308 -56.95 -2.38 -57.40
N ARG A 309 -58.28 -2.29 -57.56
CA ARG A 309 -59.21 -3.26 -56.99
C ARG A 309 -58.83 -4.65 -57.53
N PRO A 310 -58.47 -5.62 -56.67
CA PRO A 310 -58.19 -6.98 -57.14
C PRO A 310 -59.38 -7.52 -57.93
N ALA A 311 -59.12 -8.15 -59.07
CA ALA A 311 -60.18 -8.61 -59.97
C ALA A 311 -61.03 -9.78 -59.40
N GLY A 312 -60.54 -10.43 -58.34
CA GLY A 312 -61.36 -11.34 -57.53
C GLY A 312 -62.31 -10.53 -56.64
N GLY A 313 -63.61 -10.62 -56.92
CA GLY A 313 -64.69 -9.86 -56.27
C GLY A 313 -65.01 -10.28 -54.83
N GLY A 314 -64.00 -10.36 -53.97
CA GLY A 314 -64.18 -10.55 -52.53
C GLY A 314 -64.66 -9.30 -51.80
N PRO A 315 -64.97 -9.41 -50.50
CA PRO A 315 -65.30 -8.26 -49.64
C PRO A 315 -64.05 -7.47 -49.22
N PHE A 316 -64.17 -6.14 -49.15
CA PHE A 316 -63.08 -5.21 -48.85
C PHE A 316 -63.47 -4.25 -47.73
N CYS A 317 -62.48 -3.78 -46.96
CA CYS A 317 -62.69 -2.75 -45.96
C CYS A 317 -63.01 -1.40 -46.61
N GLU A 318 -64.10 -0.76 -46.15
CA GLU A 318 -64.54 0.54 -46.66
C GLU A 318 -63.53 1.67 -46.41
N VAL A 319 -62.77 1.59 -45.31
CA VAL A 319 -61.80 2.63 -44.90
C VAL A 319 -60.43 2.48 -45.55
N CYS A 320 -59.88 1.26 -45.63
CA CYS A 320 -58.50 1.01 -46.10
C CYS A 320 -58.40 0.25 -47.44
N HIS A 321 -59.53 -0.17 -48.01
CA HIS A 321 -59.66 -0.89 -49.29
C HIS A 321 -58.83 -2.18 -49.43
N ARG A 322 -58.39 -2.77 -48.32
CA ARG A 322 -57.78 -4.12 -48.28
C ARG A 322 -58.86 -5.20 -48.10
N PRO A 323 -58.64 -6.45 -48.54
CA PRO A 323 -59.59 -7.55 -48.32
C PRO A 323 -59.98 -7.73 -46.85
N LEU A 324 -61.23 -8.09 -46.61
CA LEU A 324 -61.70 -8.55 -45.30
C LEU A 324 -61.50 -10.06 -45.19
N ALA A 325 -61.09 -10.53 -44.02
CA ALA A 325 -61.26 -11.93 -43.65
C ALA A 325 -62.76 -12.21 -43.45
N GLU A 326 -63.21 -13.42 -43.75
CA GLU A 326 -64.63 -13.82 -43.74
C GLU A 326 -65.41 -13.41 -42.47
N PRO A 327 -64.88 -13.54 -41.23
CA PRO A 327 -65.59 -13.10 -40.02
C PRO A 327 -65.79 -11.58 -39.90
N LEU A 328 -65.04 -10.77 -40.64
CA LEU A 328 -65.11 -9.30 -40.63
C LEU A 328 -66.07 -8.73 -41.70
N VAL A 329 -66.55 -9.57 -42.62
CA VAL A 329 -67.40 -9.17 -43.74
C VAL A 329 -68.70 -8.48 -43.30
N PRO A 330 -69.44 -8.96 -42.27
CA PRO A 330 -70.66 -8.29 -41.80
C PRO A 330 -70.43 -6.88 -41.21
N TYR A 331 -69.18 -6.52 -40.93
CA TYR A 331 -68.82 -5.26 -40.27
C TYR A 331 -68.26 -4.20 -41.24
N GLY A 332 -68.00 -4.55 -42.51
CA GLY A 332 -67.48 -3.62 -43.53
C GLY A 332 -66.04 -3.09 -43.32
N ARG A 333 -65.38 -3.42 -42.21
CA ARG A 333 -64.04 -2.89 -41.86
C ARG A 333 -63.21 -3.81 -40.98
N HIS A 334 -61.90 -3.57 -40.94
CA HIS A 334 -61.01 -4.16 -39.94
C HIS A 334 -61.22 -3.51 -38.57
N ILE A 335 -60.89 -4.21 -37.49
CA ILE A 335 -61.05 -3.77 -36.09
C ILE A 335 -60.23 -2.50 -35.77
N MET A 336 -59.16 -2.25 -36.54
CA MET A 336 -58.21 -1.15 -36.37
C MET A 336 -58.30 -0.12 -37.53
N CYS A 337 -59.49 0.09 -38.10
CA CYS A 337 -59.77 1.01 -39.21
C CYS A 337 -61.02 1.86 -38.97
#